data_AF-A0A9D6I3Q5-F1
#
_entry.id   AF-A0A9D6I3Q5-F1
#
_cell.length_a   1.000
_cell.length_b   1.000
_cell.length_c   1.000
_cell.angle_alpha   90.00
_cell.angle_beta   90.00
_cell.angle_gamma   90.00
#
_symmetry.space_group_name_H-M   'P 1'
#
loop_
_entity.id
_entity.type
_entity.pdbx_description
1 polymer ?
#
loop_
_entity_poly.entity_id
_entity_poly.type
_entity_poly.pdbx_seq_one_letter_code
_entity_poly.pdbx_strand_id
1 'polypeptide(L)'
;METHDPERVRGRIAAFPRERTWLLPALEAVQASEGWLSLESLEAVGEHLRVPKSEVYGVATHYPEFRLARPGAHLIRVCTGVSCRLTGSLECLGRLQARFGIEAGQTTADGQVTLEEADCFFVCSAAPLVEVDGACHGRVNPAEAEHVPVWYRFSRAPHAAGVARPSAPPELPGESARARLAHLVEAARRRARERPPIRLLVQAGSCGAAVGAEEVVKALRTLAAMRGLEAEVLEGACNGICYGQVAVEVRREGWPRLTVTNVTKDRVPDLLHALFSTEAPVSGFDGVVWADASWRGFPPAREHPFLRGQHRVLRAQRLAHLAVPVPGDARDRPGQRELRGELLRSEQVVQGRG
;
A
#
# COMPACT_ATOMS: atom_id res chain seq x y z
N MET A 1 -36.35 -7.46 -0.38
CA MET A 1 -35.24 -8.18 0.29
C MET A 1 -34.73 -9.19 -0.72
N GLU A 2 -33.75 -8.80 -1.54
CA GLU A 2 -33.31 -9.64 -2.67
C GLU A 2 -32.55 -10.85 -2.13
N THR A 3 -33.16 -12.01 -2.34
CA THR A 3 -32.59 -13.36 -2.21
C THR A 3 -31.50 -13.57 -3.25
N HIS A 4 -30.69 -14.63 -3.07
CA HIS A 4 -29.78 -15.12 -4.10
C HIS A 4 -30.48 -15.11 -5.49
N ASP A 5 -29.81 -14.54 -6.49
CA ASP A 5 -30.31 -14.41 -7.86
C ASP A 5 -29.38 -15.15 -8.82
N PRO A 6 -29.72 -16.40 -9.19
CA PRO A 6 -28.89 -17.22 -10.06
C PRO A 6 -28.60 -16.58 -11.42
N GLU A 7 -29.51 -15.76 -11.96
CA GLU A 7 -29.30 -15.09 -13.24
C GLU A 7 -28.30 -13.95 -13.13
N ARG A 8 -28.39 -13.16 -12.04
CA ARG A 8 -27.39 -12.12 -11.74
C ARG A 8 -26.00 -12.73 -11.56
N VAL A 9 -25.87 -13.82 -10.81
CA VAL A 9 -24.60 -14.53 -10.61
C VAL A 9 -24.03 -15.01 -11.95
N ARG A 10 -24.86 -15.69 -12.76
CA ARG A 10 -24.46 -16.13 -14.11
C ARG A 10 -24.02 -14.98 -15.00
N GLY A 11 -24.71 -13.85 -14.96
CA GLY A 11 -24.34 -12.64 -15.69
C GLY A 11 -22.98 -12.07 -15.26
N ARG A 12 -22.65 -12.13 -13.97
CA ARG A 12 -21.34 -11.68 -13.45
C ARG A 12 -20.21 -12.62 -13.85
N ILE A 13 -20.38 -13.92 -13.68
CA ILE A 13 -19.32 -14.90 -13.99
C ILE A 13 -19.06 -15.02 -15.49
N ALA A 14 -20.07 -14.81 -16.35
CA ALA A 14 -19.94 -14.85 -17.81
C ALA A 14 -18.94 -13.80 -18.36
N ALA A 15 -18.62 -12.75 -17.59
CA ALA A 15 -17.63 -11.76 -17.96
C ALA A 15 -16.18 -12.27 -17.87
N PHE A 16 -15.93 -13.42 -17.24
CA PHE A 16 -14.60 -13.96 -16.99
C PHE A 16 -14.28 -15.15 -17.92
N PRO A 17 -13.05 -15.25 -18.44
CA PRO A 17 -12.57 -16.44 -19.14
C PRO A 17 -12.68 -17.69 -18.27
N ARG A 18 -12.93 -18.85 -18.89
CA ARG A 18 -13.13 -20.15 -18.20
C ARG A 18 -11.82 -20.79 -17.76
N GLU A 19 -11.08 -20.07 -16.93
CA GLU A 19 -9.75 -20.46 -16.44
C GLU A 19 -9.66 -20.26 -14.93
N ARG A 20 -8.95 -21.15 -14.25
CA ARG A 20 -8.71 -21.09 -12.80
C ARG A 20 -8.14 -19.75 -12.30
N THR A 21 -7.38 -19.04 -13.15
CA THR A 21 -6.71 -17.77 -12.80
C THR A 21 -7.70 -16.67 -12.39
N TRP A 22 -8.96 -16.78 -12.82
CA TRP A 22 -10.03 -15.82 -12.57
C TRP A 22 -10.87 -16.13 -11.32
N LEU A 23 -10.51 -17.16 -10.54
CA LEU A 23 -11.30 -17.59 -9.39
C LEU A 23 -11.54 -16.47 -8.38
N LEU A 24 -10.48 -15.80 -7.92
CA LEU A 24 -10.60 -14.68 -6.97
C LEU A 24 -11.44 -13.53 -7.55
N PRO A 25 -11.12 -12.96 -8.73
CA PRO A 25 -11.92 -11.88 -9.32
C PRO A 25 -13.39 -12.24 -9.56
N ALA A 26 -13.69 -13.49 -9.92
CA ALA A 26 -15.06 -13.95 -10.13
C ALA A 26 -15.84 -14.01 -8.81
N LEU A 27 -15.24 -14.55 -7.75
CA LEU A 27 -15.83 -14.56 -6.40
C LEU A 27 -16.08 -13.13 -5.89
N GLU A 28 -15.11 -12.23 -6.06
CA GLU A 28 -15.28 -10.81 -5.69
C GLU A 28 -16.44 -10.16 -6.46
N ALA A 29 -16.55 -10.39 -7.76
CA ALA A 29 -17.62 -9.83 -8.58
C ALA A 29 -19.01 -10.35 -8.21
N VAL A 30 -19.11 -11.62 -7.83
CA VAL A 30 -20.37 -12.21 -7.36
C VAL A 30 -20.74 -11.63 -5.99
N GLN A 31 -19.79 -11.61 -5.04
CA GLN A 31 -19.99 -11.01 -3.72
C GLN A 31 -20.36 -9.53 -3.81
N ALA A 32 -19.72 -8.75 -4.68
CA ALA A 32 -20.07 -7.35 -4.90
C ALA A 32 -21.52 -7.16 -5.35
N SER A 33 -22.07 -8.15 -6.07
CA SER A 33 -23.42 -8.11 -6.63
C SER A 33 -24.51 -8.61 -5.68
N GLU A 34 -24.18 -9.53 -4.77
CA GLU A 34 -25.12 -10.16 -3.82
C GLU A 34 -24.89 -9.74 -2.35
N GLY A 35 -23.74 -9.16 -2.04
CA GLY A 35 -23.28 -8.79 -0.69
C GLY A 35 -22.56 -9.91 0.08
N TRP A 36 -22.68 -11.15 -0.38
CA TRP A 36 -22.11 -12.37 0.23
C TRP A 36 -21.98 -13.48 -0.83
N LEU A 37 -21.42 -14.63 -0.46
CA LEU A 37 -21.23 -15.79 -1.31
C LEU A 37 -22.03 -16.98 -0.77
N SER A 38 -23.16 -17.28 -1.42
CA SER A 38 -23.94 -18.48 -1.13
C SER A 38 -23.25 -19.75 -1.62
N LEU A 39 -23.71 -20.90 -1.12
CA LEU A 39 -23.26 -22.19 -1.60
C LEU A 39 -23.46 -22.31 -3.11
N GLU A 40 -24.64 -21.92 -3.62
CA GLU A 40 -24.96 -21.95 -5.04
C GLU A 40 -24.05 -21.02 -5.85
N SER A 41 -23.74 -19.83 -5.32
CA SER A 41 -22.82 -18.88 -5.95
C SER A 41 -21.40 -19.42 -6.08
N LEU A 42 -20.89 -20.08 -5.04
CA LEU A 42 -19.59 -20.76 -5.09
C LEU A 42 -19.57 -21.89 -6.13
N GLU A 43 -20.63 -22.70 -6.15
CA GLU A 43 -20.76 -23.79 -7.12
C GLU A 43 -20.82 -23.26 -8.56
N ALA A 44 -21.62 -22.23 -8.82
CA ALA A 44 -21.75 -21.60 -10.13
C ALA A 44 -20.40 -21.04 -10.64
N VAL A 45 -19.62 -20.40 -9.76
CA VAL A 45 -18.27 -19.92 -10.07
C VAL A 45 -17.35 -21.10 -10.41
N GLY A 46 -17.35 -22.16 -9.61
CA GLY A 46 -16.55 -23.36 -9.84
C GLY A 46 -16.87 -24.03 -11.18
N GLU A 47 -18.14 -24.19 -11.50
CA GLU A 47 -18.61 -24.79 -12.77
C GLU A 47 -18.21 -23.95 -13.98
N HIS A 48 -18.35 -22.62 -13.89
CA HIS A 48 -17.97 -21.72 -14.98
C HIS A 48 -16.47 -21.78 -15.27
N LEU A 49 -15.65 -21.70 -14.21
CA LEU A 49 -14.18 -21.65 -14.29
C LEU A 49 -13.52 -23.02 -14.38
N ARG A 50 -14.31 -24.12 -14.29
CA ARG A 50 -13.82 -25.51 -14.28
C ARG A 50 -12.87 -25.80 -13.11
N VAL A 51 -13.20 -25.24 -11.96
CA VAL A 51 -12.45 -25.40 -10.71
C VAL A 51 -13.20 -26.37 -9.80
N PRO A 52 -12.53 -27.38 -9.19
CA PRO A 52 -13.18 -28.28 -8.24
C PRO A 52 -13.79 -27.53 -7.05
N LYS A 53 -14.99 -27.94 -6.62
CA LYS A 53 -15.71 -27.32 -5.50
C LYS A 53 -14.83 -27.18 -4.26
N SER A 54 -14.07 -28.21 -3.89
CA SER A 54 -13.16 -28.21 -2.74
C SER A 54 -12.15 -27.06 -2.78
N GLU A 55 -11.66 -26.71 -3.96
CA GLU A 55 -10.72 -25.62 -4.14
C GLU A 55 -11.41 -24.25 -4.07
N VAL A 56 -12.62 -24.13 -4.64
CA VAL A 56 -13.44 -22.92 -4.49
C VAL A 56 -13.73 -22.65 -3.01
N TYR A 57 -14.18 -23.65 -2.26
CA TYR A 57 -14.38 -23.54 -0.81
C TYR A 57 -13.09 -23.22 -0.06
N GLY A 58 -11.98 -23.86 -0.45
CA GLY A 58 -10.68 -23.60 0.15
C GLY A 58 -10.26 -22.14 -0.01
N VAL A 59 -10.46 -21.56 -1.20
CA VAL A 59 -10.20 -20.13 -1.44
C VAL A 59 -11.19 -19.26 -0.68
N ALA A 60 -12.49 -19.55 -0.77
CA ALA A 60 -13.54 -18.73 -0.16
C ALA A 60 -13.47 -18.68 1.37
N THR A 61 -12.94 -19.72 2.02
CA THR A 61 -12.73 -19.77 3.47
C THR A 61 -11.36 -19.22 3.90
N HIS A 62 -10.38 -19.16 2.99
CA HIS A 62 -9.04 -18.68 3.30
C HIS A 62 -8.92 -17.15 3.30
N TYR A 63 -9.67 -16.47 2.43
CA TYR A 63 -9.67 -15.00 2.35
C TYR A 63 -10.74 -14.42 3.27
N PRO A 64 -10.36 -13.70 4.35
CA PRO A 64 -11.31 -13.13 5.31
C PRO A 64 -12.27 -12.10 4.69
N GLU A 65 -11.93 -11.56 3.52
CA GLU A 65 -12.77 -10.61 2.78
C GLU A 65 -14.01 -11.28 2.17
N PHE A 66 -14.01 -12.61 2.02
CA PHE A 66 -15.16 -13.36 1.52
C PHE A 66 -16.13 -13.70 2.65
N ARG A 67 -17.40 -13.37 2.43
CA ARG A 67 -18.49 -13.56 3.38
C ARG A 67 -19.33 -14.74 2.95
N LEU A 68 -19.25 -15.82 3.72
CA LEU A 68 -20.03 -17.04 3.48
C LEU A 68 -21.40 -17.02 4.16
N ALA A 69 -21.65 -15.98 4.96
CA ALA A 69 -22.94 -15.70 5.58
C ALA A 69 -23.40 -14.31 5.15
N ARG A 70 -24.72 -14.17 4.99
CA ARG A 70 -25.35 -12.90 4.63
C ARG A 70 -25.18 -11.89 5.77
N PRO A 71 -24.56 -10.73 5.55
CA PRO A 71 -24.52 -9.67 6.56
C PRO A 71 -25.91 -9.05 6.74
N GLY A 72 -26.07 -8.30 7.82
CA GLY A 72 -27.22 -7.44 8.07
C GLY A 72 -27.31 -6.31 7.05
N ALA A 73 -28.36 -5.49 7.18
CA ALA A 73 -28.59 -4.34 6.29
C ALA A 73 -27.40 -3.36 6.26
N HIS A 74 -26.70 -3.21 7.39
CA HIS A 74 -25.52 -2.39 7.56
C HIS A 74 -24.35 -3.22 8.07
N LEU A 75 -23.18 -3.05 7.45
CA LEU A 75 -21.94 -3.68 7.88
C LEU A 75 -21.02 -2.64 8.51
N ILE A 76 -20.65 -2.84 9.76
CA ILE A 76 -19.75 -1.98 10.51
C ILE A 76 -18.47 -2.77 10.81
N ARG A 77 -17.32 -2.22 10.44
CA ARG A 77 -16.01 -2.85 10.67
C ARG A 77 -15.11 -1.91 11.43
N VAL A 78 -14.62 -2.31 12.59
CA VAL A 78 -13.72 -1.49 13.40
C VAL A 78 -12.27 -1.90 13.16
N CYS A 79 -11.43 -0.93 12.83
CA CYS A 79 -10.00 -1.20 12.65
C CYS A 79 -9.34 -1.56 13.98
N THR A 80 -8.83 -2.79 14.11
CA THR A 80 -8.06 -3.23 15.28
C THR A 80 -6.56 -3.33 14.96
N GLY A 81 -6.09 -2.61 13.94
CA GLY A 81 -4.66 -2.47 13.66
C GLY A 81 -3.93 -1.68 14.74
N VAL A 82 -2.61 -1.85 14.83
CA VAL A 82 -1.77 -1.29 15.92
C VAL A 82 -2.03 0.20 16.15
N SER A 83 -1.99 1.03 15.10
CA SER A 83 -2.22 2.47 15.23
C SER A 83 -3.63 2.80 15.76
N CYS A 84 -4.65 2.07 15.30
CA CYS A 84 -6.03 2.28 15.74
C CYS A 84 -6.23 1.85 17.20
N ARG A 85 -5.62 0.73 17.64
CA ARG A 85 -5.66 0.29 19.04
C ARG A 85 -5.06 1.35 19.97
N LEU A 86 -3.90 1.90 19.60
CA LEU A 86 -3.21 2.93 20.39
C LEU A 86 -4.03 4.23 20.52
N THR A 87 -4.90 4.51 19.55
CA THR A 87 -5.76 5.70 19.54
C THR A 87 -7.17 5.46 20.07
N GLY A 88 -7.47 4.26 20.59
CA GLY A 88 -8.76 3.96 21.25
C GLY A 88 -9.77 3.15 20.44
N SER A 89 -9.38 2.49 19.33
CA SER A 89 -10.35 1.72 18.53
C SER A 89 -10.99 0.53 19.25
N LEU A 90 -10.32 -0.06 20.23
CA LEU A 90 -10.91 -1.10 21.08
C LEU A 90 -12.03 -0.54 21.96
N GLU A 91 -11.92 0.71 22.39
CA GLU A 91 -13.01 1.38 23.09
C GLU A 91 -14.19 1.65 22.14
N CYS A 92 -13.91 2.09 20.90
CA CYS A 92 -14.95 2.21 19.87
C CYS A 92 -15.68 0.87 19.66
N LEU A 93 -14.92 -0.22 19.51
CA LEU A 93 -15.48 -1.56 19.32
C LEU A 93 -16.37 -1.97 20.52
N GLY A 94 -15.85 -1.85 21.75
CA GLY A 94 -16.61 -2.21 22.95
C GLY A 94 -17.89 -1.39 23.13
N ARG A 95 -17.88 -0.10 22.77
CA ARG A 95 -19.09 0.75 22.78
C ARG A 95 -20.11 0.32 21.73
N LEU A 96 -19.66 -0.04 20.53
CA LEU A 96 -20.53 -0.56 19.47
C LEU A 96 -21.14 -1.91 19.87
N GLN A 97 -20.34 -2.81 20.46
CA GLN A 97 -20.84 -4.07 20.99
C GLN A 97 -21.92 -3.86 22.05
N ALA A 98 -21.67 -2.97 23.02
CA ALA A 98 -22.64 -2.64 24.07
C ALA A 98 -23.91 -2.00 23.50
N ARG A 99 -23.79 -1.13 22.49
CA ARG A 99 -24.92 -0.48 21.83
C ARG A 99 -25.83 -1.47 21.12
N PHE A 100 -25.27 -2.40 20.36
CA PHE A 100 -26.03 -3.34 19.54
C PHE A 100 -26.35 -4.66 20.25
N GLY A 101 -25.75 -4.90 21.41
CA GLY A 101 -25.93 -6.15 22.17
C GLY A 101 -25.38 -7.37 21.45
N ILE A 102 -24.32 -7.20 20.65
CA ILE A 102 -23.66 -8.26 19.87
C ILE A 102 -22.15 -8.17 20.02
N GLU A 103 -21.47 -9.29 19.80
CA GLU A 103 -20.01 -9.37 19.70
C GLU A 103 -19.52 -9.12 18.27
N ALA A 104 -18.24 -8.82 18.10
CA ALA A 104 -17.64 -8.77 16.77
C ALA A 104 -17.73 -10.16 16.08
N GLY A 105 -18.05 -10.16 14.79
CA GLY A 105 -18.37 -11.34 13.99
C GLY A 105 -19.85 -11.74 14.03
N GLN A 106 -20.70 -11.02 14.78
CA GLN A 106 -22.13 -11.33 14.89
C GLN A 106 -23.01 -10.32 14.13
N THR A 107 -24.25 -10.73 13.92
CA THR A 107 -25.32 -9.91 13.34
C THR A 107 -26.47 -9.80 14.33
N THR A 108 -27.07 -8.62 14.45
CA THR A 108 -28.22 -8.37 15.32
C THR A 108 -29.41 -9.27 14.95
N ALA A 109 -30.25 -9.59 15.93
CA ALA A 109 -31.38 -10.51 15.75
C ALA A 109 -32.43 -10.01 14.73
N ASP A 110 -32.54 -8.69 14.56
CA ASP A 110 -33.40 -8.04 13.57
C ASP A 110 -32.77 -7.97 12.15
N GLY A 111 -31.56 -8.51 11.99
CA GLY A 111 -30.81 -8.53 10.74
C GLY A 111 -30.39 -7.16 10.24
N GLN A 112 -30.41 -6.12 11.07
CA GLN A 112 -30.08 -4.75 10.64
C GLN A 112 -28.58 -4.49 10.63
N VAL A 113 -27.82 -5.03 11.58
CA VAL A 113 -26.41 -4.67 11.76
C VAL A 113 -25.54 -5.90 11.91
N THR A 114 -24.46 -5.96 11.12
CA THR A 114 -23.32 -6.85 11.37
C THR A 114 -22.15 -6.03 11.87
N LEU A 115 -21.51 -6.48 12.94
CA LEU A 115 -20.31 -5.87 13.50
C LEU A 115 -19.12 -6.80 13.28
N GLU A 116 -18.03 -6.30 12.71
CA GLU A 116 -16.78 -7.05 12.49
C GLU A 116 -15.57 -6.28 13.00
N GLU A 117 -14.51 -7.03 13.31
CA GLU A 117 -13.16 -6.47 13.40
C GLU A 117 -12.49 -6.49 12.01
N ALA A 118 -11.64 -5.51 11.77
CA ALA A 118 -10.77 -5.49 10.61
C ALA A 118 -9.33 -5.24 11.05
N ASP A 119 -8.39 -6.05 10.56
CA ASP A 119 -6.99 -5.95 10.98
C ASP A 119 -6.35 -4.61 10.60
N CYS A 120 -6.51 -4.15 9.36
CA CYS A 120 -5.94 -2.88 8.92
C CYS A 120 -6.58 -2.39 7.62
N PHE A 121 -6.94 -1.11 7.60
CA PHE A 121 -7.40 -0.42 6.37
C PHE A 121 -6.30 0.41 5.71
N PHE A 122 -5.08 0.40 6.24
CA PHE A 122 -3.95 1.18 5.74
C PHE A 122 -4.16 2.71 5.75
N VAL A 123 -5.11 3.21 6.55
CA VAL A 123 -5.41 4.65 6.74
C VAL A 123 -4.98 5.13 8.13
N CYS A 124 -3.76 4.78 8.56
CA CYS A 124 -3.30 5.01 9.93
C CYS A 124 -3.28 6.50 10.35
N SER A 125 -3.17 7.45 9.40
CA SER A 125 -3.24 8.90 9.68
C SER A 125 -4.60 9.39 10.16
N ALA A 126 -5.65 8.60 9.93
CA ALA A 126 -7.01 8.89 10.34
C ALA A 126 -7.49 7.89 11.41
N ALA A 127 -6.57 7.27 12.16
CA ALA A 127 -6.92 6.43 13.29
C ALA A 127 -7.59 7.25 14.42
N PRO A 128 -8.56 6.68 15.18
CA PRO A 128 -9.24 5.41 14.97
C PRO A 128 -10.12 5.41 13.72
N LEU A 129 -10.21 4.27 13.04
CA LEU A 129 -11.01 4.10 11.84
C LEU A 129 -12.16 3.11 12.05
N VAL A 130 -13.35 3.48 11.58
CA VAL A 130 -14.53 2.62 11.48
C VAL A 130 -15.02 2.66 10.03
N GLU A 131 -15.15 1.52 9.39
CA GLU A 131 -15.81 1.40 8.10
C GLU A 131 -17.31 1.13 8.34
N VAL A 132 -18.18 1.89 7.69
CA VAL A 132 -19.61 1.61 7.64
C VAL A 132 -19.99 1.51 6.18
N ASP A 133 -20.52 0.36 5.75
CA ASP A 133 -21.07 0.21 4.42
C ASP A 133 -20.04 0.55 3.30
N GLY A 134 -18.78 0.12 3.49
CA GLY A 134 -17.69 0.42 2.55
C GLY A 134 -17.11 1.84 2.66
N ALA A 135 -17.70 2.73 3.47
CA ALA A 135 -17.21 4.07 3.70
C ALA A 135 -16.35 4.13 4.97
N CYS A 136 -15.08 4.54 4.82
CA CYS A 136 -14.17 4.70 5.95
C CYS A 136 -14.38 6.05 6.67
N HIS A 137 -14.63 5.99 7.98
CA HIS A 137 -14.71 7.13 8.88
C HIS A 137 -13.49 7.14 9.79
N GLY A 138 -12.72 8.22 9.78
CA GLY A 138 -11.49 8.34 10.55
C GLY A 138 -11.52 9.44 11.61
N ARG A 139 -10.56 9.37 12.53
CA ARG A 139 -10.48 10.18 13.76
C ARG A 139 -11.74 10.02 14.59
N VAL A 140 -12.32 8.82 14.58
CA VAL A 140 -13.53 8.52 15.33
C VAL A 140 -13.21 8.63 16.81
N ASN A 141 -13.84 9.58 17.48
CA ASN A 141 -13.79 9.68 18.93
C ASN A 141 -14.56 8.48 19.51
N PRO A 142 -13.97 7.67 20.42
CA PRO A 142 -14.68 6.57 21.05
C PRO A 142 -16.03 6.95 21.65
N ALA A 143 -16.13 8.14 22.24
CA ALA A 143 -17.39 8.64 22.80
C ALA A 143 -18.49 8.86 21.75
N GLU A 144 -18.11 9.08 20.49
CA GLU A 144 -19.04 9.33 19.38
C GLU A 144 -19.31 8.08 18.54
N ALA A 145 -18.61 6.98 18.80
CA ALA A 145 -18.75 5.75 18.01
C ALA A 145 -20.19 5.20 18.04
N GLU A 146 -20.93 5.42 19.14
CA GLU A 146 -22.34 5.02 19.25
C GLU A 146 -23.28 5.76 18.29
N HIS A 147 -22.85 6.89 17.71
CA HIS A 147 -23.61 7.64 16.72
C HIS A 147 -23.45 7.07 15.29
N VAL A 148 -22.81 5.92 15.12
CA VAL A 148 -22.70 5.17 13.86
C VAL A 148 -23.92 5.21 12.94
N PRO A 149 -25.19 5.16 13.42
CA PRO A 149 -26.35 5.22 12.53
C PRO A 149 -26.44 6.49 11.68
N VAL A 150 -25.79 7.59 12.07
CA VAL A 150 -25.72 8.81 11.24
C VAL A 150 -24.84 8.62 10.00
N TRP A 151 -24.01 7.58 9.97
CA TRP A 151 -23.15 7.22 8.84
C TRP A 151 -23.80 6.20 7.90
N TYR A 152 -24.97 5.68 8.24
CA TYR A 152 -25.71 4.77 7.37
C TYR A 152 -26.04 5.49 6.06
N ARG A 153 -25.51 4.96 4.96
CA ARG A 153 -25.87 5.43 3.63
C ARG A 153 -27.09 4.66 3.17
N PHE A 154 -28.25 5.31 3.13
CA PHE A 154 -29.51 4.73 2.64
C PHE A 154 -29.53 4.41 1.13
N SER A 155 -28.41 4.55 0.41
CA SER A 155 -28.33 4.34 -1.03
C SER A 155 -27.45 3.15 -1.40
N ARG A 156 -28.13 2.04 -1.74
CA ARG A 156 -27.70 0.84 -2.51
C ARG A 156 -26.42 0.13 -2.05
N ALA A 157 -26.60 -1.17 -1.76
CA ALA A 157 -25.59 -2.23 -1.65
C ALA A 157 -24.15 -1.71 -1.46
N PRO A 158 -23.63 -1.63 -0.23
CA PRO A 158 -22.32 -1.05 0.10
C PRO A 158 -21.09 -1.60 -0.63
N HIS A 159 -21.27 -2.54 -1.54
CA HIS A 159 -20.23 -3.21 -2.31
C HIS A 159 -20.44 -3.07 -3.83
N ALA A 160 -21.38 -2.22 -4.26
CA ALA A 160 -21.60 -1.86 -5.66
C ALA A 160 -20.61 -0.79 -6.18
N ALA A 161 -19.46 -0.61 -5.51
CA ALA A 161 -18.31 -0.07 -6.22
C ALA A 161 -18.00 -1.10 -7.32
N GLY A 162 -18.41 -0.79 -8.55
CA GLY A 162 -18.18 -1.68 -9.68
C GLY A 162 -16.70 -2.04 -9.68
N VAL A 163 -16.39 -3.32 -9.44
CA VAL A 163 -15.04 -3.82 -9.61
C VAL A 163 -14.69 -3.46 -11.04
N ALA A 164 -13.74 -2.54 -11.21
CA ALA A 164 -13.21 -2.25 -12.53
C ALA A 164 -12.82 -3.60 -13.11
N ARG A 165 -13.41 -3.97 -14.26
CA ARG A 165 -13.09 -5.22 -14.95
C ARG A 165 -11.57 -5.35 -14.90
N PRO A 166 -11.00 -6.39 -14.28
CA PRO A 166 -9.55 -6.49 -14.19
C PRO A 166 -9.05 -6.46 -15.63
N SER A 167 -8.32 -5.40 -15.98
CA SER A 167 -7.72 -5.33 -17.31
C SER A 167 -6.67 -6.41 -17.34
N ALA A 168 -6.77 -7.33 -18.30
CA ALA A 168 -5.66 -8.22 -18.58
C ALA A 168 -4.40 -7.36 -18.72
N PRO A 169 -3.27 -7.73 -18.08
CA PRO A 169 -2.04 -7.00 -18.28
C PRO A 169 -1.76 -6.96 -19.79
N PRO A 170 -1.33 -5.81 -20.32
CA PRO A 170 -1.13 -5.66 -21.75
C PRO A 170 -0.19 -6.75 -22.27
N GLU A 171 -0.53 -7.34 -23.42
CA GLU A 171 0.33 -8.34 -24.04
C GLU A 171 1.70 -7.74 -24.35
N LEU A 172 2.73 -8.33 -23.77
CA LEU A 172 4.10 -7.93 -24.03
C LEU A 172 4.59 -8.59 -25.33
N PRO A 173 5.24 -7.84 -26.23
CA PRO A 173 5.76 -8.40 -27.46
C PRO A 173 6.85 -9.45 -27.15
N GLY A 174 6.82 -10.55 -27.91
CA GLY A 174 7.76 -11.66 -27.80
C GLY A 174 7.07 -13.01 -27.62
N GLU A 175 7.49 -13.99 -28.43
CA GLU A 175 6.94 -15.35 -28.47
C GLU A 175 7.35 -16.21 -27.25
N SER A 176 8.38 -15.78 -26.51
CA SER A 176 8.87 -16.48 -25.30
C SER A 176 8.98 -15.54 -24.10
N ALA A 177 8.95 -16.12 -22.89
CA ALA A 177 9.17 -15.37 -21.65
C ALA A 177 10.51 -14.60 -21.66
N ARG A 178 11.56 -15.19 -22.27
CA ARG A 178 12.87 -14.54 -22.43
C ARG A 178 12.79 -13.31 -23.34
N ALA A 179 12.06 -13.40 -24.45
CA ALA A 179 11.88 -12.28 -25.37
C ALA A 179 11.09 -11.13 -24.72
N ARG A 180 10.02 -11.45 -23.98
CA ARG A 180 9.24 -10.47 -23.21
C ARG A 180 10.08 -9.79 -22.13
N LEU A 181 10.91 -10.55 -21.41
CA LEU A 181 11.85 -10.00 -20.44
C LEU A 181 12.87 -9.07 -21.11
N ALA A 182 13.45 -9.47 -22.24
CA ALA A 182 14.39 -8.63 -22.99
C ALA A 182 13.73 -7.31 -23.42
N HIS A 183 12.48 -7.36 -23.89
CA HIS A 183 11.71 -6.16 -24.20
C HIS A 183 11.52 -5.25 -22.99
N LEU A 184 11.12 -5.79 -21.84
CA LEU A 184 10.98 -5.03 -20.59
C LEU A 184 12.30 -4.40 -20.13
N VAL A 185 13.41 -5.15 -20.25
CA VAL A 185 14.75 -4.66 -19.92
C VAL A 185 15.14 -3.50 -20.82
N GLU A 186 14.91 -3.59 -22.13
CA GLU A 186 15.22 -2.49 -23.05
C GLU A 186 14.32 -1.29 -22.82
N ALA A 187 13.02 -1.49 -22.58
CA ALA A 187 12.11 -0.41 -22.20
C ALA A 187 12.51 0.26 -20.88
N ALA A 188 13.05 -0.49 -19.91
CA ALA A 188 13.62 0.07 -18.68
C ALA A 188 14.90 0.86 -18.94
N ARG A 189 15.81 0.36 -19.79
CA ARG A 189 17.04 1.05 -20.18
C ARG A 189 16.77 2.35 -20.93
N ARG A 190 15.82 2.33 -21.87
CA ARG A 190 15.38 3.54 -22.60
C ARG A 190 14.85 4.60 -21.65
N ARG A 191 13.90 4.23 -20.77
CA ARG A 191 13.38 5.12 -19.73
C ARG A 191 14.48 5.65 -18.79
N ALA A 192 15.54 4.87 -18.54
CA ALA A 192 16.66 5.34 -17.74
C ALA A 192 17.51 6.39 -18.47
N ARG A 193 17.69 6.27 -19.80
CA ARG A 193 18.43 7.24 -20.63
C ARG A 193 17.68 8.56 -20.82
N GLU A 194 16.35 8.49 -20.95
CA GLU A 194 15.49 9.66 -21.20
C GLU A 194 15.08 10.41 -19.92
N ARG A 195 15.45 9.89 -18.74
CA ARG A 195 15.02 10.45 -17.46
C ARG A 195 15.78 11.74 -17.12
N PRO A 196 15.09 12.75 -16.58
CA PRO A 196 15.75 13.93 -16.04
C PRO A 196 16.76 13.55 -14.94
N PRO A 197 17.87 14.31 -14.83
CA PRO A 197 18.95 14.03 -13.87
C PRO A 197 18.50 14.15 -12.42
N ILE A 198 17.45 14.93 -12.14
CA ILE A 198 16.86 15.09 -10.82
C ILE A 198 15.43 14.55 -10.80
N ARG A 199 15.11 13.77 -9.78
CA ARG A 199 13.74 13.32 -9.51
C ARG A 199 13.34 13.67 -8.10
N LEU A 200 12.16 14.26 -7.97
CA LEU A 200 11.56 14.68 -6.72
C LEU A 200 10.30 13.83 -6.52
N LEU A 201 10.40 12.85 -5.63
CA LEU A 201 9.30 11.95 -5.30
C LEU A 201 8.58 12.51 -4.07
N VAL A 202 7.44 13.16 -4.31
CA VAL A 202 6.63 13.75 -3.24
C VAL A 202 5.74 12.67 -2.66
N GLN A 203 5.74 12.53 -1.35
CA GLN A 203 4.94 11.55 -0.63
C GLN A 203 3.47 11.99 -0.59
N ALA A 204 2.74 11.68 -1.66
CA ALA A 204 1.34 12.07 -1.90
C ALA A 204 0.33 10.96 -1.55
N GLY A 205 0.75 9.93 -0.78
CA GLY A 205 -0.19 8.97 -0.20
C GLY A 205 -1.17 9.63 0.78
N SER A 206 -2.11 8.86 1.32
CA SER A 206 -3.20 9.36 2.20
C SER A 206 -2.75 10.33 3.30
N CYS A 207 -1.65 10.02 4.01
CA CYS A 207 -1.09 10.89 5.05
C CYS A 207 -0.58 12.22 4.49
N GLY A 208 0.11 12.20 3.35
CA GLY A 208 0.65 13.39 2.71
C GLY A 208 -0.45 14.25 2.11
N ALA A 209 -1.42 13.64 1.42
CA ALA A 209 -2.60 14.33 0.89
C ALA A 209 -3.36 15.07 2.00
N ALA A 210 -3.55 14.44 3.16
CA ALA A 210 -4.22 15.03 4.31
C ALA A 210 -3.53 16.29 4.89
N VAL A 211 -2.24 16.50 4.60
CA VAL A 211 -1.46 17.66 5.07
C VAL A 211 -1.00 18.58 3.93
N GLY A 212 -1.59 18.44 2.74
CA GLY A 212 -1.37 19.36 1.63
C GLY A 212 -0.24 18.97 0.66
N ALA A 213 0.01 17.67 0.48
CA ALA A 213 0.99 17.20 -0.51
C ALA A 213 0.63 17.58 -1.95
N GLU A 214 -0.65 17.70 -2.29
CA GLU A 214 -1.11 18.08 -3.63
C GLU A 214 -0.63 19.49 -3.99
N GLU A 215 -0.68 20.43 -3.04
CA GLU A 215 -0.19 21.79 -3.21
C GLU A 215 1.32 21.83 -3.38
N VAL A 216 2.06 20.98 -2.65
CA VAL A 216 3.52 20.84 -2.80
C VAL A 216 3.86 20.29 -4.19
N VAL A 217 3.15 19.24 -4.66
CA VAL A 217 3.32 18.68 -6.00
C VAL A 217 3.07 19.74 -7.07
N LYS A 218 1.95 20.46 -6.96
CA LYS A 218 1.58 21.53 -7.91
C LYS A 218 2.63 22.63 -7.94
N ALA A 219 3.08 23.09 -6.77
CA ALA A 219 4.11 24.12 -6.66
C ALA A 219 5.45 23.66 -7.26
N LEU A 220 5.89 22.43 -6.96
CA LEU A 220 7.13 21.86 -7.51
C LEU A 220 7.08 21.75 -9.04
N ARG A 221 5.99 21.22 -9.60
CA ARG A 221 5.81 21.11 -11.06
C ARG A 221 5.82 22.48 -11.73
N THR A 222 5.05 23.43 -11.18
CA THR A 222 4.93 24.78 -11.75
C THR A 222 6.27 25.50 -11.73
N LEU A 223 6.97 25.52 -10.58
CA LEU A 223 8.22 26.25 -10.44
C LEU A 223 9.38 25.56 -11.18
N ALA A 224 9.43 24.23 -11.25
CA ALA A 224 10.41 23.52 -12.06
C ALA A 224 10.25 23.85 -13.54
N ALA A 225 9.01 23.83 -14.06
CA ALA A 225 8.73 24.20 -15.45
C ALA A 225 9.05 25.68 -15.74
N MET A 226 8.62 26.60 -14.88
CA MET A 226 8.89 28.04 -15.05
C MET A 226 10.38 28.38 -15.05
N ARG A 227 11.19 27.64 -14.29
CA ARG A 227 12.65 27.84 -14.18
C ARG A 227 13.45 27.01 -15.18
N GLY A 228 12.80 26.24 -16.05
CA GLY A 228 13.47 25.35 -17.01
C GLY A 228 14.38 24.30 -16.34
N LEU A 229 13.99 23.82 -15.16
CA LEU A 229 14.78 22.86 -14.40
C LEU A 229 14.58 21.45 -14.97
N GLU A 230 15.68 20.77 -15.25
CA GLU A 230 15.74 19.36 -15.65
C GLU A 230 15.40 18.43 -14.46
N ALA A 231 14.13 18.47 -14.02
CA ALA A 231 13.61 17.68 -12.91
C ALA A 231 12.26 17.01 -13.20
N GLU A 232 12.15 15.73 -12.83
CA GLU A 232 10.90 14.98 -12.82
C GLU A 232 10.24 15.07 -11.43
N VAL A 233 8.99 15.55 -11.37
CA VAL A 233 8.21 15.55 -10.12
C VAL A 233 7.19 14.42 -10.14
N LEU A 234 7.42 13.43 -9.28
CA LEU A 234 6.63 12.21 -9.18
C LEU A 234 5.81 12.21 -7.91
N GLU A 235 4.57 11.77 -8.02
CA GLU A 235 3.73 11.45 -6.88
C GLU A 235 4.08 10.04 -6.40
N GLY A 236 4.65 9.95 -5.21
CA GLY A 236 5.03 8.72 -4.55
C GLY A 236 4.02 8.31 -3.48
N ALA A 237 3.87 7.00 -3.29
CA ALA A 237 3.16 6.43 -2.15
C ALA A 237 4.03 6.46 -0.88
N CYS A 238 3.43 6.09 0.26
CA CYS A 238 4.03 6.15 1.60
C CYS A 238 5.42 5.52 1.71
N ASN A 239 6.35 6.23 2.36
CA ASN A 239 7.72 5.80 2.67
C ASN A 239 7.96 5.60 4.18
N GLY A 240 6.90 5.61 4.99
CA GLY A 240 6.99 5.44 6.45
C GLY A 240 7.46 6.67 7.23
N ILE A 241 7.68 7.82 6.58
CA ILE A 241 8.02 9.09 7.24
C ILE A 241 6.74 9.89 7.49
N CYS A 242 5.78 9.27 8.17
CA CYS A 242 4.48 9.92 8.44
C CYS A 242 4.62 11.12 9.38
N TYR A 243 5.59 11.09 10.31
CA TYR A 243 5.84 12.16 11.27
C TYR A 243 6.42 13.44 10.63
N GLY A 244 6.97 13.34 9.42
CA GLY A 244 7.66 14.42 8.73
C GLY A 244 7.02 14.79 7.39
N GLN A 245 5.72 14.56 7.23
CA GLN A 245 4.99 14.91 6.01
C GLN A 245 4.78 16.44 5.90
N VAL A 246 4.79 17.03 4.71
CA VAL A 246 5.00 16.41 3.40
C VAL A 246 6.48 16.10 3.19
N ALA A 247 6.79 14.84 2.89
CA ALA A 247 8.17 14.42 2.63
C ALA A 247 8.47 14.40 1.12
N VAL A 248 9.64 14.88 0.73
CA VAL A 248 10.13 14.89 -0.66
C VAL A 248 11.43 14.08 -0.71
N GLU A 249 11.40 12.95 -1.39
CA GLU A 249 12.59 12.15 -1.65
C GLU A 249 13.29 12.65 -2.92
N VAL A 250 14.56 13.00 -2.78
CA VAL A 250 15.39 13.53 -3.87
C VAL A 250 16.30 12.42 -4.37
N ARG A 251 16.25 12.19 -5.69
CA ARG A 251 17.16 11.29 -6.38
C ARG A 251 17.87 12.03 -7.50
N ARG A 252 19.19 12.08 -7.42
CA ARG A 252 20.07 12.62 -8.46
C ARG A 252 21.25 11.70 -8.65
N GLU A 253 21.69 11.54 -9.89
CA GLU A 253 22.89 10.75 -10.17
C GLU A 253 24.12 11.32 -9.44
N GLY A 254 24.92 10.43 -8.84
CA GLY A 254 26.09 10.81 -8.02
C GLY A 254 25.75 11.33 -6.62
N TRP A 255 24.47 11.52 -6.27
CA TRP A 255 24.06 11.92 -4.93
C TRP A 255 23.60 10.71 -4.11
N PRO A 256 23.84 10.70 -2.79
CA PRO A 256 23.12 9.77 -1.93
C PRO A 256 21.62 10.08 -1.99
N ARG A 257 20.77 9.08 -1.73
CA ARG A 257 19.32 9.30 -1.64
C ARG A 257 19.03 10.14 -0.40
N LEU A 258 18.20 11.17 -0.57
CA LEU A 258 17.87 12.13 0.48
C LEU A 258 16.36 12.17 0.65
N THR A 259 15.89 12.38 1.88
CA THR A 259 14.50 12.69 2.13
C THR A 259 14.41 13.96 2.96
N VAL A 260 13.77 14.97 2.39
CA VAL A 260 13.47 16.25 3.04
C VAL A 260 12.07 16.15 3.64
N THR A 261 11.91 16.56 4.89
CA THR A 261 10.65 16.45 5.64
C THR A 261 10.03 17.83 5.89
N ASN A 262 8.75 17.85 6.29
CA ASN A 262 8.00 19.06 6.65
C ASN A 262 7.97 20.12 5.53
N VAL A 263 7.92 19.68 4.27
CA VAL A 263 7.90 20.60 3.12
C VAL A 263 6.49 21.18 2.98
N THR A 264 6.39 22.50 2.93
CA THR A 264 5.14 23.22 2.62
C THR A 264 5.24 23.89 1.26
N LYS A 265 4.10 24.23 0.64
CA LYS A 265 4.06 24.89 -0.67
C LYS A 265 4.89 26.18 -0.71
N ASP A 266 4.90 26.95 0.38
CA ASP A 266 5.58 28.25 0.47
C ASP A 266 7.10 28.09 0.59
N ARG A 267 7.58 26.92 1.01
CA ARG A 267 9.00 26.56 1.11
C ARG A 267 9.55 25.93 -0.16
N VAL A 268 8.71 25.63 -1.15
CA VAL A 268 9.15 25.02 -2.43
C VAL A 268 10.19 25.87 -3.19
N PRO A 269 10.07 27.21 -3.29
CA PRO A 269 11.08 28.03 -3.95
C PRO A 269 12.48 27.87 -3.33
N ASP A 270 12.55 27.83 -2.00
CA ASP A 270 13.79 27.67 -1.23
C ASP A 270 14.37 26.26 -1.40
N LEU A 271 13.49 25.24 -1.37
CA LEU A 271 13.88 23.86 -1.61
C LEU A 271 14.50 23.69 -3.00
N LEU A 272 13.85 24.20 -4.05
CA LEU A 272 14.39 24.13 -5.40
C LEU A 272 15.71 24.89 -5.53
N HIS A 273 15.85 26.05 -4.87
CA HIS A 273 17.11 26.78 -4.85
C HIS A 273 18.23 25.94 -4.20
N ALA A 274 17.97 25.33 -3.05
CA ALA A 274 18.96 24.51 -2.33
C ALA A 274 19.33 23.21 -3.06
N LEU A 275 18.42 22.61 -3.82
CA LEU A 275 18.69 21.38 -4.58
C LEU A 275 19.51 21.63 -5.84
N PHE A 276 19.40 22.83 -6.43
CA PHE A 276 20.11 23.20 -7.65
C PHE A 276 21.36 24.07 -7.39
N SER A 277 21.60 24.51 -6.15
CA SER A 277 22.84 25.19 -5.76
C SER A 277 24.01 24.22 -5.56
N THR A 278 25.22 24.71 -5.89
CA THR A 278 26.48 23.94 -5.82
C THR A 278 27.15 23.95 -4.44
N GLU A 279 26.73 24.81 -3.51
CA GLU A 279 27.41 24.98 -2.21
C GLU A 279 26.52 24.70 -0.99
N ALA A 280 27.12 24.01 -0.01
CA ALA A 280 26.77 23.92 1.43
C ALA A 280 25.32 23.44 1.75
N PRO A 281 24.92 23.27 3.04
CA PRO A 281 23.81 22.38 3.41
C PRO A 281 22.44 22.87 2.90
N VAL A 282 21.46 21.96 2.85
CA VAL A 282 20.06 22.30 2.57
C VAL A 282 19.48 22.99 3.81
N SER A 283 19.91 24.24 4.05
CA SER A 283 19.62 25.01 5.26
C SER A 283 18.13 25.28 5.42
N GLY A 284 17.65 25.20 6.67
CA GLY A 284 16.25 25.46 7.00
C GLY A 284 15.28 24.34 6.60
N PHE A 285 15.80 23.14 6.33
CA PHE A 285 15.00 21.95 6.16
C PHE A 285 15.49 20.83 7.08
N ASP A 286 14.55 20.07 7.59
CA ASP A 286 14.82 18.80 8.26
C ASP A 286 14.84 17.67 7.24
N GLY A 287 15.55 16.60 7.57
CA GLY A 287 15.60 15.45 6.69
C GLY A 287 16.60 14.40 7.11
N VAL A 288 16.78 13.43 6.22
CA VAL A 288 17.66 12.29 6.41
C VAL A 288 18.38 11.96 5.12
N VAL A 289 19.65 11.58 5.24
CA VAL A 289 20.39 10.93 4.15
C VAL A 289 20.40 9.42 4.33
N TRP A 290 20.12 8.69 3.25
CA TRP A 290 20.15 7.24 3.20
C TRP A 290 21.54 6.74 2.79
N ALA A 291 22.55 7.16 3.55
CA ALA A 291 23.96 6.78 3.42
C ALA A 291 24.57 6.62 4.82
N ASP A 292 25.80 6.10 4.90
CA ASP A 292 26.48 5.86 6.17
C ASP A 292 27.01 7.14 6.83
N ALA A 293 27.31 8.16 6.01
CA ALA A 293 27.79 9.46 6.44
C ALA A 293 26.72 10.54 6.24
N SER A 294 26.81 11.61 7.02
CA SER A 294 26.00 12.81 6.82
C SER A 294 26.30 13.46 5.47
N TRP A 295 25.30 14.15 4.91
CA TRP A 295 25.45 14.77 3.61
C TRP A 295 24.55 16.00 3.50
N ARG A 296 25.13 17.13 3.07
CA ARG A 296 24.48 18.46 3.01
C ARG A 296 23.66 18.83 4.26
N GLY A 297 24.21 18.53 5.44
CA GLY A 297 23.61 18.87 6.73
C GLY A 297 22.58 17.86 7.24
N PHE A 298 22.19 16.87 6.44
CA PHE A 298 21.29 15.81 6.92
C PHE A 298 22.07 14.69 7.60
N PRO A 299 21.60 14.22 8.78
CA PRO A 299 22.20 13.09 9.47
C PRO A 299 21.92 11.79 8.70
N PRO A 300 22.81 10.79 8.80
CA PRO A 300 22.54 9.46 8.26
C PRO A 300 21.36 8.83 9.01
N ALA A 301 20.61 7.97 8.33
CA ALA A 301 19.40 7.36 8.88
C ALA A 301 19.63 6.51 10.15
N ARG A 302 20.88 6.13 10.45
CA ARG A 302 21.31 5.42 11.66
C ARG A 302 21.52 6.34 12.87
N GLU A 303 21.68 7.64 12.65
CA GLU A 303 21.88 8.65 13.69
C GLU A 303 20.61 9.49 13.91
N HIS A 304 19.71 9.51 12.93
CA HIS A 304 18.46 10.28 13.02
C HIS A 304 17.58 9.82 14.20
N PRO A 305 17.06 10.73 15.05
CA PRO A 305 16.40 10.41 16.33
C PRO A 305 15.29 9.36 16.24
N PHE A 306 14.42 9.48 15.24
CA PHE A 306 13.30 8.55 15.01
C PHE A 306 13.73 7.22 14.37
N LEU A 307 14.83 7.24 13.60
CA LEU A 307 15.19 6.19 12.66
C LEU A 307 16.30 5.28 13.18
N ARG A 308 17.10 5.74 14.14
CA ARG A 308 18.27 5.02 14.71
C ARG A 308 17.93 3.68 15.36
N GLY A 309 16.74 3.54 15.94
CA GLY A 309 16.28 2.29 16.57
C GLY A 309 15.72 1.26 15.59
N GLN A 310 15.62 1.59 14.30
CA GLN A 310 15.02 0.73 13.29
C GLN A 310 16.10 -0.08 12.58
N HIS A 311 16.13 -1.39 12.83
CA HIS A 311 16.99 -2.30 12.07
C HIS A 311 16.47 -2.46 10.64
N ARG A 312 17.22 -1.95 9.66
CA ARG A 312 16.86 -2.01 8.24
C ARG A 312 17.66 -3.11 7.55
N VAL A 313 17.01 -4.25 7.32
CA VAL A 313 17.60 -5.32 6.52
C VAL A 313 17.28 -5.06 5.05
N LEU A 314 18.24 -4.55 4.29
CA LEU A 314 18.09 -4.40 2.85
C LEU A 314 18.04 -5.80 2.22
N ARG A 315 16.97 -6.12 1.46
CA ARG A 315 16.77 -7.43 0.81
C ARG A 315 17.97 -7.91 -0.03
N ALA A 316 18.82 -7.01 -0.51
CA ALA A 316 20.07 -7.35 -1.20
C ALA A 316 21.00 -8.24 -0.34
N GLN A 317 21.02 -8.06 0.98
CA GLN A 317 21.82 -8.89 1.89
C GLN A 317 21.31 -10.34 1.98
N ARG A 318 19.99 -10.57 1.84
CA ARG A 318 19.42 -11.93 1.81
C ARG A 318 19.49 -12.59 0.45
N LEU A 319 19.52 -11.83 -0.64
CA LEU A 319 19.49 -12.37 -2.01
C LEU A 319 20.87 -12.37 -2.69
N ALA A 320 21.95 -12.12 -1.94
CA ALA A 320 23.32 -12.15 -2.47
C ALA A 320 23.67 -13.51 -3.13
N HIS A 321 23.06 -14.60 -2.66
CA HIS A 321 23.17 -15.94 -3.24
C HIS A 321 22.37 -16.12 -4.56
N LEU A 322 21.49 -15.18 -4.91
CA LEU A 322 20.70 -15.17 -6.15
C LEU A 322 21.21 -14.12 -7.16
N ALA A 323 22.32 -13.45 -6.87
CA ALA A 323 22.92 -12.48 -7.79
C ALA A 323 23.46 -13.21 -9.02
N VAL A 324 22.70 -13.19 -10.12
CA VAL A 324 23.18 -13.60 -11.44
C VAL A 324 24.15 -12.52 -11.94
N PRO A 325 25.41 -12.86 -12.28
CA PRO A 325 26.35 -11.87 -12.82
C PRO A 325 25.77 -11.29 -14.11
N VAL A 326 25.57 -9.97 -14.13
CA VAL A 326 25.20 -9.22 -15.34
C VAL A 326 26.48 -8.98 -16.12
N PRO A 327 26.62 -9.50 -17.37
CA PRO A 327 27.82 -9.25 -18.15
C PRO A 327 27.97 -7.74 -18.41
N GLY A 328 29.07 -7.14 -17.95
CA GLY A 328 29.46 -5.75 -18.24
C GLY A 328 29.51 -4.76 -17.07
N ASP A 329 29.17 -5.12 -15.83
CA ASP A 329 29.36 -4.22 -14.68
C ASP A 329 30.76 -4.40 -14.08
N ALA A 330 31.76 -3.75 -14.69
CA ALA A 330 33.14 -3.70 -14.21
C ALA A 330 33.31 -2.75 -13.00
N ARG A 331 32.44 -2.89 -11.99
CA ARG A 331 32.58 -2.18 -10.71
C ARG A 331 32.68 -3.19 -9.58
N ASP A 332 33.84 -3.84 -9.55
CA ASP A 332 34.33 -4.58 -8.40
C ASP A 332 34.54 -3.57 -7.26
N ARG A 333 33.57 -3.45 -6.35
CA ARG A 333 33.66 -2.52 -5.21
C ARG A 333 34.51 -3.18 -4.12
N PRO A 334 35.58 -2.53 -3.61
CA PRO A 334 36.51 -3.14 -2.65
C PRO A 334 35.87 -3.69 -1.37
N GLY A 335 34.66 -3.24 -0.98
CA GLY A 335 33.94 -3.75 0.20
C GLY A 335 33.30 -5.14 0.05
N GLN A 336 33.18 -5.71 -1.16
CA GLN A 336 32.57 -7.04 -1.33
C GLN A 336 33.47 -8.20 -0.87
N ARG A 337 34.80 -8.01 -0.83
CA ARG A 337 35.74 -9.03 -0.32
C ARG A 337 35.77 -9.10 1.20
N GLU A 338 35.69 -7.97 1.90
CA GLU A 338 35.67 -7.92 3.37
C GLU A 338 34.36 -8.51 3.93
N LEU A 339 33.22 -8.22 3.30
CA LEU A 339 31.91 -8.77 3.68
C LEU A 339 31.84 -10.30 3.60
N ARG A 340 32.61 -10.93 2.69
CA ARG A 340 32.67 -12.40 2.56
C ARG A 340 33.40 -13.04 3.75
N GLY A 341 34.35 -12.32 4.36
CA GLY A 341 35.08 -12.78 5.54
C GLY A 341 34.29 -12.66 6.84
N GLU A 342 33.43 -11.64 6.97
CA GLU A 342 32.59 -11.45 8.16
C GLU A 342 31.42 -12.44 8.24
N LEU A 343 30.81 -12.78 7.10
CA LEU A 343 29.75 -13.79 7.02
C LEU A 343 30.23 -15.18 7.48
N LEU A 344 31.43 -15.61 7.04
CA LEU A 344 32.01 -16.90 7.45
C LEU A 344 32.35 -16.96 8.95
N ARG A 345 32.72 -15.83 9.57
CA ARG A 345 32.94 -15.77 11.02
C ARG A 345 31.64 -15.80 11.82
N SER A 346 30.56 -15.21 11.28
CA SER A 346 29.25 -15.21 11.95
C SER A 346 28.56 -16.59 11.92
N GLU A 347 28.77 -17.39 10.87
CA GLU A 347 28.24 -18.77 10.80
C GLU A 347 28.95 -19.73 11.77
N GLN A 348 30.25 -19.54 12.02
CA GLN A 348 30.99 -20.36 13.00
C GLN A 348 30.59 -20.08 14.46
N VAL A 349 30.14 -18.86 14.79
CA VAL A 349 29.71 -18.51 16.15
C VAL A 349 28.33 -19.10 16.49
N VAL A 350 27.48 -19.34 15.49
CA VAL A 350 26.14 -19.91 15.69
C VAL A 350 26.18 -21.44 15.81
N GLN A 351 27.17 -22.11 15.25
CA GLN A 351 27.31 -23.58 15.33
C GLN A 351 28.12 -24.08 16.54
N GLY A 352 28.64 -23.18 17.39
CA GLY A 352 29.55 -23.51 18.50
C GLY A 352 28.97 -23.39 19.92
N ARG A 353 27.64 -23.35 20.10
CA ARG A 353 27.01 -23.43 21.43
C ARG A 353 26.10 -24.65 21.52
N GLY A 354 26.74 -25.80 21.74
CA GLY A 354 26.13 -26.97 22.38
C GLY A 354 26.12 -26.82 23.90
#